data_AF-A0A151NJU2-F1
#
_entry.id   AF-A0A151NJU2-F1
#
_cell.length_a   1.000
_cell.length_b   1.000
_cell.length_c   1.000
_cell.angle_alpha   90.00
_cell.angle_beta   90.00
_cell.angle_gamma   90.00
#
_symmetry.space_group_name_H-M   'P 1'
#
loop_
_entity.id
_entity.type
_entity.pdbx_description
1 polymer ?
#
loop_
_entity_poly.entity_id
_entity_poly.type
_entity_poly.pdbx_seq_one_letter_code
_entity_poly.pdbx_strand_id
1 'polypeptide(L)'
;MAQDIEADCLLDLSFLTEEEQSAIGEVLLRDSQLRVLEEGRVSKLRESVSNPSQLKGLTGDWFCDVRAKRHRHNHLGADIVRASIRRKKKPKAPAPPQLHGGGARGASLLPRWAVSL
;
A
#
# COMPACT_ATOMS: atom_id res chain seq x y z
N MET A 1 -11.25 1.24 5.25
CA MET A 1 -11.32 -0.18 4.86
C MET A 1 -10.21 -0.43 3.85
N ALA A 2 -9.20 -1.22 4.19
CA ALA A 2 -8.17 -1.60 3.22
C ALA A 2 -8.85 -2.51 2.18
N GLN A 3 -8.95 -2.04 0.94
CA GLN A 3 -9.35 -2.92 -0.16
C GLN A 3 -8.24 -3.94 -0.32
N ASP A 4 -8.56 -5.22 -0.15
CA ASP A 4 -7.60 -6.30 -0.40
C ASP A 4 -7.17 -6.22 -1.87
N ILE A 5 -5.95 -5.74 -2.11
CA ILE A 5 -5.36 -5.68 -3.44
C ILE A 5 -5.26 -7.13 -3.93
N GLU A 6 -5.98 -7.45 -4.99
CA GLU A 6 -5.98 -8.78 -5.58
C GLU A 6 -4.55 -9.23 -5.92
N ALA A 7 -4.26 -10.51 -5.71
CA ALA A 7 -2.95 -11.12 -5.90
C ALA A 7 -2.33 -10.85 -7.28
N ASP A 8 -3.18 -10.62 -8.28
CA ASP A 8 -2.84 -10.41 -9.69
C ASP A 8 -2.42 -8.97 -9.99
N CYS A 9 -2.70 -8.02 -9.08
CA CYS A 9 -2.27 -6.63 -9.18
C CYS A 9 -0.90 -6.37 -8.54
N LEU A 10 -0.29 -7.37 -7.89
CA LEU A 10 0.96 -7.22 -7.14
C LEU A 10 2.19 -7.28 -8.05
N LEU A 11 3.15 -6.40 -7.77
CA LEU A 11 4.40 -6.27 -8.52
C LEU A 11 5.43 -7.27 -8.02
N ASP A 12 6.28 -7.78 -8.93
CA ASP A 12 7.49 -8.49 -8.54
C ASP A 12 8.53 -7.46 -8.07
N LEU A 13 8.90 -7.52 -6.80
CA LEU A 13 9.89 -6.66 -6.16
C LEU A 13 11.11 -7.45 -5.66
N SER A 14 11.31 -8.67 -6.17
CA SER A 14 12.36 -9.57 -5.68
C SER A 14 13.79 -9.13 -6.01
N PHE A 15 13.95 -8.14 -6.88
CA PHE A 15 15.23 -7.52 -7.19
C PHE A 15 15.67 -6.46 -6.16
N LEU A 16 14.75 -5.98 -5.31
CA LEU A 16 15.06 -4.95 -4.33
C LEU A 16 15.70 -5.55 -3.08
N THR A 17 16.77 -4.93 -2.59
CA THR A 17 17.37 -5.27 -1.30
C THR A 17 16.48 -4.84 -0.14
N GLU A 18 16.77 -5.30 1.07
CA GLU A 18 16.01 -4.90 2.27
C GLU A 18 16.15 -3.40 2.55
N GLU A 19 17.34 -2.84 2.31
CA GLU A 19 17.60 -1.41 2.47
C GLU A 19 16.79 -0.57 1.49
N GLU A 20 16.71 -1.01 0.22
CA GLU A 20 15.90 -0.34 -0.80
C GLU A 20 14.40 -0.43 -0.48
N GLN A 21 13.93 -1.61 -0.08
CA GLN A 21 12.53 -1.79 0.36
C GLN A 21 12.20 -0.92 1.57
N SER A 22 13.13 -0.79 2.52
CA SER A 22 12.98 0.09 3.67
C SER A 22 12.90 1.57 3.26
N ALA A 23 13.80 2.01 2.38
CA ALA A 23 13.79 3.38 1.85
C ALA A 23 12.47 3.73 1.13
N ILE A 24 11.94 2.80 0.32
CA ILE A 24 10.64 2.94 -0.31
C ILE A 24 9.52 2.94 0.75
N GLY A 25 9.60 2.07 1.75
CA GLY A 25 8.65 2.00 2.86
C GLY A 25 8.48 3.34 3.60
N GLU A 26 9.58 4.03 3.89
CA GLU A 26 9.56 5.34 4.55
C GLU A 26 8.93 6.45 3.68
N VAL A 27 9.03 6.37 2.35
CA VAL A 27 8.30 7.25 1.43
C VAL A 27 6.79 6.96 1.52
N LEU A 28 6.41 5.69 1.48
CA LEU A 28 5.00 5.26 1.54
C LEU A 28 4.33 5.59 2.87
N LEU A 29 5.11 5.61 3.96
CA LEU A 29 4.64 6.03 5.28
C LEU A 29 4.33 7.53 5.29
N ARG A 30 5.26 8.37 4.83
CA ARG A 30 5.04 9.81 4.73
C ARG A 30 3.87 10.16 3.82
N ASP A 31 3.74 9.47 2.68
CA ASP A 31 2.59 9.61 1.79
C ASP A 31 1.26 9.29 2.50
N SER A 32 1.21 8.23 3.31
CA SER A 32 -0.01 7.88 4.06
C SER A 32 -0.39 8.96 5.08
N GLN A 33 0.59 9.56 5.76
CA GLN A 33 0.37 10.65 6.70
C GLN A 33 -0.14 11.91 5.99
N LEU A 34 0.45 12.24 4.83
CA LEU A 34 -0.02 13.34 3.99
C LEU A 34 -1.46 13.14 3.54
N ARG A 35 -1.85 11.92 3.15
CA ARG A 35 -3.23 11.62 2.75
C ARG A 35 -4.23 11.83 3.88
N VAL A 36 -3.88 11.46 5.13
CA VAL A 36 -4.76 11.69 6.28
C VAL A 36 -4.97 13.18 6.53
N LEU A 37 -3.90 13.98 6.44
CA LEU A 37 -4.01 15.44 6.57
C LEU A 37 -4.87 16.03 5.45
N GLU A 38 -4.69 15.52 4.23
CA GLU A 38 -5.45 15.96 3.07
C GLU A 38 -6.94 15.59 3.17
N GLU A 39 -7.27 14.40 3.67
CA GLU A 39 -8.66 14.00 3.93
C GLU A 39 -9.32 14.95 4.94
N GLY A 40 -8.60 15.34 6.00
CA GLY A 40 -9.06 16.35 6.94
C GLY A 40 -9.29 17.73 6.30
N ARG A 41 -8.43 18.14 5.37
CA ARG A 41 -8.59 19.39 4.61
C ARG A 41 -9.79 19.31 3.68
N VAL A 42 -9.96 18.20 2.97
CA VAL A 42 -11.08 17.94 2.05
C VAL A 42 -12.41 17.92 2.79
N SER A 43 -12.48 17.32 3.98
CA SER A 43 -13.70 17.34 4.81
C SER A 43 -14.16 18.77 5.10
N LYS A 44 -13.24 19.63 5.54
CA LYS A 44 -13.54 21.05 5.81
C LYS A 44 -13.96 21.81 4.55
N LEU A 45 -13.37 21.50 3.39
CA LEU A 45 -13.78 22.10 2.13
C LEU A 45 -15.21 21.70 1.74
N ARG A 46 -15.58 20.43 1.94
CA ARG A 46 -16.94 19.95 1.66
C ARG A 46 -17.99 20.63 2.52
N GLU A 47 -17.63 21.05 3.73
CA GLU A 47 -18.49 21.82 4.64
C GLU A 47 -18.57 23.31 4.29
N SER A 48 -17.47 23.89 3.80
CA SER A 48 -17.34 25.36 3.63
C SER A 48 -17.57 25.86 2.20
N VAL A 49 -17.42 25.02 1.18
CA VAL A 49 -17.54 25.42 -0.23
C VAL A 49 -18.86 24.92 -0.82
N SER A 50 -19.77 25.85 -1.13
CA SER A 50 -21.08 25.51 -1.69
C SER A 50 -21.08 25.27 -3.20
N ASN A 51 -20.11 25.82 -3.94
CA ASN A 51 -20.03 25.66 -5.40
C ASN A 51 -19.43 24.28 -5.74
N PRO A 52 -20.19 23.38 -6.41
CA PRO A 52 -19.73 22.01 -6.68
C PRO A 52 -18.57 21.94 -7.68
N SER A 53 -18.55 22.81 -8.69
CA SER A 53 -17.45 22.84 -9.69
C SER A 53 -16.14 23.32 -9.06
N GLN A 54 -16.23 24.33 -8.19
CA GLN A 54 -15.08 24.81 -7.43
C GLN A 54 -14.60 23.77 -6.43
N LEU A 55 -15.52 23.14 -5.69
CA LEU A 55 -15.21 22.08 -4.74
C LEU A 55 -14.46 20.93 -5.43
N LYS A 56 -14.95 20.47 -6.58
CA LYS A 56 -14.32 19.41 -7.38
C LYS A 56 -12.90 19.76 -7.83
N GLY A 57 -12.63 21.03 -8.11
CA GLY A 57 -11.29 21.53 -8.39
C GLY A 57 -10.38 21.48 -7.16
N LEU A 58 -10.88 21.98 -6.02
CA LEU A 58 -10.12 22.11 -4.77
C LEU A 58 -9.86 20.77 -4.06
N THR A 59 -10.76 19.80 -4.17
CA THR A 59 -10.58 18.44 -3.64
C THR A 59 -9.74 17.56 -4.55
N GLY A 60 -9.52 17.98 -5.81
CA GLY A 60 -8.86 17.15 -6.82
C GLY A 60 -9.73 16.02 -7.36
N ASP A 61 -11.02 15.95 -7.01
CA ASP A 61 -11.95 14.90 -7.47
C ASP A 61 -12.01 14.81 -9.00
N TRP A 62 -11.80 15.92 -9.72
CA TRP A 62 -11.70 15.90 -11.18
C TRP A 62 -10.61 14.95 -11.70
N PHE A 63 -9.49 14.83 -11.00
CA PHE A 63 -8.39 13.95 -11.40
C PHE A 63 -8.72 12.48 -11.11
N CYS A 64 -9.45 12.20 -10.03
CA CYS A 64 -9.95 10.87 -9.72
C CYS A 64 -10.84 10.34 -10.86
N ASP A 65 -11.75 11.17 -11.39
CA ASP A 65 -12.61 10.81 -12.52
C ASP A 65 -11.82 10.53 -13.80
N VAL A 66 -10.81 11.35 -14.09
CA VAL A 66 -9.94 11.14 -15.26
C VAL A 66 -9.14 9.85 -15.11
N ARG A 67 -8.62 9.58 -13.90
CA ARG A 67 -7.84 8.37 -13.61
C ARG A 67 -8.71 7.11 -13.70
N ALA A 68 -9.94 7.15 -13.20
CA ALA A 68 -10.89 6.04 -13.22
C ALA A 68 -11.24 5.57 -14.65
N LYS A 69 -11.15 6.47 -15.64
CA LYS A 69 -11.37 6.11 -17.06
C LYS A 69 -10.23 5.26 -17.65
N ARG A 70 -9.01 5.38 -17.11
CA ARG A 70 -7.82 4.71 -17.66
C ARG A 70 -7.51 3.40 -16.95
N HIS A 71 -7.77 3.32 -15.65
CA HIS A 71 -7.33 2.20 -14.82
C HIS A 71 -8.53 1.42 -14.29
N ARG A 72 -8.63 0.14 -14.66
CA ARG A 72 -9.71 -0.78 -14.26
C ARG A 72 -9.83 -0.95 -12.74
N HIS A 73 -8.68 -0.93 -12.06
CA HIS A 73 -8.62 -1.00 -10.60
C HIS A 73 -8.35 0.39 -10.06
N ASN A 74 -9.19 0.86 -9.13
CA ASN A 74 -9.07 2.21 -8.55
C ASN A 74 -7.97 2.31 -7.46
N HIS A 75 -7.12 1.30 -7.37
CA HIS A 75 -6.02 1.29 -6.42
C HIS A 75 -4.97 2.34 -6.81
N LEU A 76 -4.48 3.08 -5.82
CA LEU A 76 -3.37 4.00 -6.03
C LEU A 76 -2.07 3.21 -6.20
N GLY A 77 -1.16 3.69 -7.04
CA GLY A 77 0.13 3.02 -7.26
C GLY A 77 0.89 2.75 -5.96
N ALA A 78 0.86 3.70 -5.01
CA ALA A 78 1.45 3.53 -3.69
C ALA A 78 0.85 2.36 -2.90
N ASP A 79 -0.44 2.09 -3.06
CA ASP A 79 -1.11 0.99 -2.34
C ASP A 79 -0.73 -0.37 -2.94
N ILE A 80 -0.57 -0.42 -4.27
CA ILE A 80 -0.03 -1.60 -4.97
C ILE A 80 1.40 -1.89 -4.51
N VAL A 81 2.27 -0.87 -4.49
CA VAL A 81 3.66 -1.03 -4.02
C VAL A 81 3.68 -1.47 -2.55
N ARG A 82 2.88 -0.82 -1.69
CA ARG A 82 2.77 -1.18 -0.27
C ARG A 82 2.34 -2.64 -0.08
N ALA A 83 1.31 -3.08 -0.80
CA ALA A 83 0.86 -4.47 -0.75
C ALA A 83 1.91 -5.44 -1.29
N SER A 84 2.65 -5.04 -2.34
CA SER A 84 3.71 -5.86 -2.96
C SER A 84 4.91 -6.05 -2.03
N ILE A 85 5.34 -5.01 -1.29
CA ILE A 85 6.44 -5.15 -0.31
C ILE A 85 5.99 -5.98 0.90
N ARG A 86 4.74 -5.83 1.35
CA ARG A 86 4.20 -6.66 2.45
C ARG A 86 4.07 -8.14 2.08
N ARG A 87 3.88 -8.44 0.79
CA ARG A 87 3.82 -9.82 0.29
C ARG A 87 5.21 -10.45 0.37
N LYS A 88 5.59 -10.92 1.56
CA LYS A 88 6.78 -11.77 1.68
C LYS A 88 6.60 -13.00 0.78
N LYS A 89 7.61 -13.32 -0.04
CA LYS A 89 7.76 -14.70 -0.54
C LYS A 89 7.80 -15.59 0.70
N LYS A 90 6.77 -16.41 0.92
CA LYS A 90 7.02 -17.66 1.64
C LYS A 90 8.11 -18.35 0.82
N PRO A 91 9.28 -18.72 1.38
CA PRO A 91 10.16 -19.61 0.65
C PRO A 91 9.29 -20.80 0.25
N LYS A 92 9.22 -21.08 -1.06
CA LYS A 92 8.62 -22.31 -1.54
C LYS A 92 9.51 -23.41 -1.01
N ALA A 93 9.17 -23.91 0.18
CA ALA A 93 9.88 -25.00 0.80
C ALA A 93 9.90 -26.13 -0.24
N PRO A 94 11.08 -26.62 -0.68
CA PRO A 94 11.10 -27.92 -1.31
C PRO A 94 10.51 -28.88 -0.27
N ALA A 95 9.52 -29.67 -0.69
CA ALA A 95 8.82 -30.61 0.19
C ALA A 95 9.86 -31.41 1.00
N PRO A 96 9.78 -31.43 2.34
CA PRO A 96 10.78 -32.15 3.12
C PRO A 96 10.52 -33.66 2.99
N PRO A 97 11.56 -34.48 2.80
CA PRO A 97 11.47 -35.89 3.12
C PRO A 97 11.25 -36.02 4.62
N GLN A 98 10.28 -36.84 5.00
CA GLN A 98 9.89 -37.08 6.38
C GLN A 98 11.06 -37.63 7.21
N LEU A 99 11.64 -36.83 8.12
CA LEU A 99 12.42 -37.35 9.25
C LEU A 99 12.35 -36.41 10.46
N HIS A 100 12.34 -37.06 11.62
CA HIS A 100 12.07 -36.54 12.96
C HIS A 100 13.14 -35.56 13.47
N GLY A 101 12.73 -34.63 14.34
CA GLY A 101 13.65 -33.92 15.24
C GLY A 101 13.36 -32.43 15.35
N GLY A 102 13.21 -31.94 16.58
CA GLY A 102 12.78 -30.58 16.89
C GLY A 102 13.74 -29.47 16.44
N GLY A 103 13.20 -28.26 16.35
CA GLY A 103 13.99 -27.06 16.07
C GLY A 103 13.09 -25.85 15.90
N ALA A 104 13.39 -24.80 16.65
CA ALA A 104 12.65 -23.56 16.81
C ALA A 104 12.05 -22.99 15.50
N ARG A 105 10.76 -22.66 15.55
CA ARG A 105 10.09 -21.85 14.54
C ARG A 105 10.77 -20.48 14.50
N GLY A 106 11.46 -20.19 13.41
CA GLY A 106 12.02 -18.87 13.12
C GLY A 106 10.91 -17.83 13.17
N ALA A 107 10.94 -16.97 14.19
CA ALA A 107 10.09 -15.80 14.27
C ALA A 107 10.53 -14.83 13.18
N SER A 108 9.80 -14.81 12.06
CA SER A 108 9.95 -13.75 11.06
C SER A 108 9.42 -12.45 11.67
N LEU A 109 10.29 -11.74 12.37
CA LEU A 109 10.02 -10.38 12.82
C LEU A 109 9.80 -9.53 11.57
N LEU A 110 8.57 -9.07 11.38
CA LEU A 110 8.30 -8.02 10.40
C LEU A 110 9.09 -6.78 10.84
N PRO A 111 9.76 -6.06 9.91
CA PRO A 111 10.42 -4.82 10.27
C PRO A 111 9.41 -3.87 10.93
N ARG A 112 9.86 -3.07 11.92
CA ARG A 112 8.98 -2.20 12.74
C ARG A 112 8.04 -1.32 11.93
N TRP A 113 8.46 -0.88 10.74
CA TRP A 113 7.64 -0.06 9.85
C TRP A 113 6.49 -0.86 9.19
N ALA A 114 6.62 -2.17 9.02
CA ALA A 114 5.60 -3.02 8.42
C ALA A 114 4.42 -3.34 9.36
N VAL A 115 4.60 -3.13 10.67
CA VAL A 115 3.56 -3.35 11.70
C VAL A 115 2.64 -2.13 11.85
N SER A 116 3.14 -0.94 11.51
CA SER A 116 2.43 0.34 11.67
C SER A 116 1.79 0.86 10.37
N LEU A 117 1.83 0.09 9.28
CA LEU A 117 1.22 0.44 8.00
C LEU A 117 -0.05 -0.37 7.75
#